data_AF-T0M2D2-F1
#
_entry.id   AF-T0M2D2-F1
#
_cell.length_a   1.000
_cell.length_b   1.000
_cell.length_c   1.000
_cell.angle_alpha   90.00
_cell.angle_beta   90.00
_cell.angle_gamma   90.00
#
_symmetry.space_group_name_H-M   'P 1'
#
loop_
_entity.id
_entity.type
_entity.pdbx_description
1 polymer ?
#
loop_
_entity_poly.entity_id
_entity_poly.type
_entity_poly.pdbx_seq_one_letter_code
_entity_poly.pdbx_strand_id
1 'polypeptide(L)'
;MASTFLLPLGVVLYTLVGGIKATFLTDYIHTFIILILCCWLTAKVITCEAIGSIGRLYDMVVAAEEQHFVEGNYRGSLLTLTSQQGIFFAIILLVSNFGAVIMDTGYFLKAFAASPRAVVPGYVLGGVSYFSIPWCLGTVIGMASLGLEALPVFPTYPRPMTTSEVTNGLALPYVAVAVAGKGGAVAVLLMTFMAVTSTLSAQILAVSSILTFDIYRVYFNKKAGNKEVIRWGHLGVVLFGVVSAGFTAMFHYIGVDMGWTLYMLGVLTCPGVIPMIFTITWRKQSAIAIVTSAFLGMATGLGVWIGSAYAFSGEVSISSTGGTLACMYGTVASLFSPMVYSICISLVKPDNYDWDDFKEETLAISSEDSPIQNITTQQRKSPESTSIPILDDRVHKRWARYALWWAIATFLGHWVLWPLPMYAAKYIFSKEFFIAWVVVSLIWLWWTLLMVGIYPIWDGRRQIKTVLTGLWNLKSF
;
A
#
# COMPACT_ATOMS: atom_id res chain seq x y z
N MET A 1 18.82 -2.52 14.29
CA MET A 1 19.70 -1.35 14.08
C MET A 1 20.51 -1.41 12.80
N ALA A 2 21.46 -2.33 12.63
CA ALA A 2 22.24 -2.41 11.37
C ALA A 2 21.35 -2.59 10.12
N SER A 3 20.32 -3.43 10.22
CA SER A 3 19.32 -3.62 9.16
C SER A 3 18.64 -2.34 8.70
N THR A 4 18.40 -1.39 9.62
CA THR A 4 17.78 -0.09 9.35
C THR A 4 18.57 0.77 8.37
N PHE A 5 19.89 0.62 8.33
CA PHE A 5 20.78 1.35 7.42
C PHE A 5 21.18 0.50 6.20
N LEU A 6 21.38 -0.81 6.39
CA LEU A 6 21.79 -1.72 5.32
C LEU A 6 20.70 -1.92 4.26
N LEU A 7 19.42 -1.99 4.68
CA LEU A 7 18.31 -2.16 3.75
C LEU A 7 18.18 -0.95 2.80
N PRO A 8 18.11 0.31 3.28
CA PRO A 8 18.13 1.48 2.40
C PRO A 8 19.36 1.58 1.53
N LEU A 9 20.55 1.24 2.06
CA LEU A 9 21.78 1.32 1.28
C LEU A 9 21.73 0.42 0.03
N GLY A 10 21.32 -0.84 0.18
CA GLY A 10 21.18 -1.75 -0.96
C GLY A 10 20.19 -1.23 -2.00
N VAL A 11 19.07 -0.66 -1.53
CA VAL A 11 18.03 -0.10 -2.40
C VAL A 11 18.49 1.14 -3.15
N VAL A 12 19.17 2.06 -2.45
CA VAL A 12 19.77 3.27 -3.03
C VAL A 12 20.73 2.89 -4.17
N LEU A 13 21.63 1.93 -3.93
CA LEU A 13 22.63 1.54 -4.92
C LEU A 13 21.99 1.03 -6.23
N TYR A 14 21.01 0.12 -6.16
CA TYR A 14 20.41 -0.39 -7.39
C TYR A 14 19.45 0.62 -8.03
N THR A 15 18.79 1.48 -7.25
CA THR A 15 17.87 2.50 -7.79
C THR A 15 18.64 3.57 -8.56
N LEU A 16 19.83 3.97 -8.06
CA LEU A 16 20.75 4.89 -8.76
C LEU A 16 21.20 4.34 -10.11
N VAL A 17 21.43 3.03 -10.22
CA VAL A 17 21.93 2.41 -11.46
C VAL A 17 20.79 2.08 -12.42
N GLY A 18 19.68 1.54 -11.91
CA GLY A 18 18.62 0.95 -12.72
C GLY A 18 17.50 1.91 -13.14
N GLY A 19 17.27 2.98 -12.37
CA GLY A 19 16.17 3.92 -12.59
C GLY A 19 14.77 3.26 -12.61
N ILE A 20 13.78 3.99 -13.10
CA ILE A 20 12.36 3.60 -13.03
C ILE A 20 12.04 2.25 -13.70
N LYS A 21 12.71 1.90 -14.79
CA LYS A 21 12.47 0.64 -15.53
C LYS A 21 12.94 -0.57 -14.73
N ALA A 22 14.12 -0.49 -14.12
CA ALA A 22 14.60 -1.54 -13.25
C ALA A 22 13.67 -1.68 -12.03
N THR A 23 13.25 -0.57 -11.44
CA THR A 23 12.31 -0.56 -10.30
C THR A 23 11.01 -1.31 -10.63
N PHE A 24 10.41 -1.09 -11.80
CA PHE A 24 9.21 -1.85 -12.20
C PHE A 24 9.44 -3.35 -12.31
N LEU A 25 10.55 -3.75 -12.92
CA LEU A 25 10.87 -5.17 -13.09
C LEU A 25 11.19 -5.83 -11.75
N THR A 26 11.93 -5.16 -10.88
CA THR A 26 12.23 -5.66 -9.53
C THR A 26 10.97 -5.74 -8.69
N ASP A 27 10.09 -4.74 -8.73
CA ASP A 27 8.81 -4.75 -8.01
C ASP A 27 7.95 -5.95 -8.42
N TYR A 28 7.91 -6.24 -9.72
CA TYR A 28 7.22 -7.41 -10.25
C TYR A 28 7.82 -8.71 -9.71
N ILE A 29 9.14 -8.87 -9.77
CA ILE A 29 9.83 -10.08 -9.27
C ILE A 29 9.65 -10.24 -7.75
N HIS A 30 9.79 -9.16 -6.98
CA HIS A 30 9.57 -9.15 -5.53
C HIS A 30 8.15 -9.62 -5.20
N THR A 31 7.14 -9.04 -5.86
CA THR A 31 5.74 -9.42 -5.68
C THR A 31 5.50 -10.88 -6.04
N PHE A 32 6.07 -11.34 -7.15
CA PHE A 32 5.91 -12.74 -7.59
C PHE A 32 6.48 -13.73 -6.57
N ILE A 33 7.69 -13.46 -6.05
CA ILE A 33 8.32 -14.29 -5.01
C ILE A 33 7.47 -14.27 -3.73
N ILE A 34 7.01 -13.09 -3.29
CA ILE A 34 6.15 -12.97 -2.10
C ILE A 34 4.89 -13.81 -2.25
N LEU A 35 4.22 -13.76 -3.41
CA LEU A 35 2.99 -14.52 -3.65
C LEU A 35 3.22 -16.04 -3.63
N ILE A 36 4.33 -16.51 -4.19
CA ILE A 36 4.72 -17.93 -4.10
C ILE A 36 4.90 -18.33 -2.64
N LEU A 37 5.61 -17.52 -1.86
CA LEU A 37 5.87 -17.79 -0.45
C LEU A 37 4.59 -17.71 0.40
N CYS A 38 3.66 -16.79 0.10
CA CYS A 38 2.34 -16.74 0.74
C CYS A 38 1.52 -18.01 0.47
N CYS A 39 1.45 -18.46 -0.79
CA CYS A 39 0.73 -19.67 -1.17
C CYS A 39 1.36 -20.91 -0.50
N TRP A 40 2.69 -21.00 -0.53
CA TRP A 40 3.43 -22.08 0.12
C TRP A 40 3.21 -22.09 1.63
N LEU A 41 3.35 -20.95 2.31
CA LEU A 41 3.28 -20.86 3.76
C LEU A 41 1.87 -21.17 4.25
N THR A 42 0.84 -20.61 3.63
CA THR A 42 -0.57 -20.89 4.01
C THR A 42 -0.93 -22.36 3.80
N ALA A 43 -0.50 -22.98 2.69
CA ALA A 43 -0.65 -24.41 2.48
C ALA A 43 0.14 -25.23 3.51
N LYS A 44 1.37 -24.82 3.85
CA LYS A 44 2.22 -25.50 4.82
C LYS A 44 1.64 -25.46 6.22
N VAL A 45 1.05 -24.35 6.63
CA VAL A 45 0.35 -24.21 7.92
C VAL A 45 -0.81 -25.18 8.02
N ILE A 46 -1.64 -25.27 6.99
CA ILE A 46 -2.83 -26.15 7.01
C ILE A 46 -2.44 -27.63 7.02
N THR A 47 -1.33 -27.98 6.35
CA THR A 47 -0.90 -29.37 6.15
C THR A 47 0.16 -29.85 7.16
N CYS A 48 0.60 -29.01 8.11
CA CYS A 48 1.56 -29.42 9.11
C CYS A 48 0.92 -30.42 10.09
N GLU A 49 1.72 -31.32 10.69
CA GLU A 49 1.20 -32.38 11.56
C GLU A 49 0.42 -31.85 12.78
N ALA A 50 0.83 -30.71 13.33
CA ALA A 50 0.18 -30.09 14.48
C ALA A 50 -1.27 -29.64 14.17
N ILE A 51 -1.51 -29.13 12.96
CA ILE A 51 -2.81 -28.59 12.52
C ILE A 51 -3.56 -29.62 11.66
N GLY A 52 -2.95 -30.13 10.59
CA GLY A 52 -3.43 -31.24 9.75
C GLY A 52 -4.64 -30.94 8.87
N SER A 53 -5.52 -30.00 9.23
CA SER A 53 -6.66 -29.58 8.42
C SER A 53 -7.22 -28.22 8.86
N ILE A 54 -8.01 -27.58 7.97
CA ILE A 54 -8.73 -26.34 8.31
C ILE A 54 -9.74 -26.56 9.43
N GLY A 55 -10.42 -27.72 9.44
CA GLY A 55 -11.38 -28.06 10.49
C GLY A 55 -10.72 -28.22 11.86
N ARG A 56 -9.53 -28.84 11.92
CA ARG A 56 -8.77 -28.93 13.17
C ARG A 56 -8.19 -27.59 13.59
N LEU A 57 -7.79 -26.72 12.66
CA LEU A 57 -7.41 -25.34 12.98
C LEU A 57 -8.54 -24.60 13.70
N TYR A 58 -9.79 -24.74 13.23
CA TYR A 58 -10.96 -24.19 13.92
C TYR A 58 -11.08 -24.73 15.36
N ASP A 59 -11.00 -26.06 15.53
CA ASP A 59 -11.13 -26.69 16.84
C ASP A 59 -10.03 -26.18 17.82
N MET A 60 -8.82 -25.97 17.31
CA MET A 60 -7.70 -25.43 18.10
C MET A 60 -7.94 -23.97 18.52
N VAL A 61 -8.49 -23.14 17.63
CA VAL A 61 -8.84 -21.74 17.97
C VAL A 61 -9.96 -21.69 19.00
N VAL A 62 -11.00 -22.53 18.84
CA VAL A 62 -12.09 -22.61 19.82
C VAL A 62 -11.56 -23.05 21.19
N ALA A 63 -10.64 -24.03 21.23
CA ALA A 63 -10.00 -24.44 22.47
C ALA A 63 -9.14 -23.34 23.12
N ALA A 64 -8.61 -22.41 22.32
CA ALA A 64 -7.83 -21.27 22.80
C ALA A 64 -8.69 -20.09 23.29
N GLU A 65 -10.00 -20.04 22.99
CA GLU A 65 -10.87 -18.89 23.31
C GLU A 65 -10.89 -18.56 24.81
N GLU A 66 -10.86 -19.58 25.70
CA GLU A 66 -10.87 -19.35 27.16
C GLU A 66 -9.65 -18.55 27.63
N GLN A 67 -8.48 -18.76 27.00
CA GLN A 67 -7.23 -18.09 27.36
C GLN A 67 -7.02 -16.77 26.63
N HIS A 68 -7.77 -16.55 25.54
CA HIS A 68 -7.63 -15.40 24.65
C HIS A 68 -8.94 -14.60 24.51
N PHE A 69 -9.72 -14.50 25.58
CA PHE A 69 -10.94 -13.70 25.58
C PHE A 69 -10.66 -12.25 25.17
N VAL A 70 -11.34 -11.76 24.13
CA VAL A 70 -11.13 -10.41 23.60
C VAL A 70 -12.27 -9.48 24.01
N GLU A 71 -12.01 -8.55 24.92
CA GLU A 71 -12.97 -7.53 25.30
C GLU A 71 -13.40 -6.68 24.08
N GLY A 72 -14.71 -6.45 23.96
CA GLY A 72 -15.30 -5.73 22.81
C GLY A 72 -15.62 -6.60 21.59
N ASN A 73 -15.25 -7.88 21.59
CA ASN A 73 -15.81 -8.85 20.64
C ASN A 73 -17.14 -9.41 21.15
N TYR A 74 -18.05 -9.79 20.23
CA TYR A 74 -19.30 -10.43 20.64
C TYR A 74 -19.02 -11.75 21.40
N ARG A 75 -19.44 -11.78 22.67
CA ARG A 75 -19.13 -12.86 23.64
C ARG A 75 -17.62 -13.13 23.81
N GLY A 76 -16.78 -12.16 23.48
CA GLY A 76 -15.31 -12.29 23.51
C GLY A 76 -14.73 -13.26 22.49
N SER A 77 -15.53 -13.74 21.53
CA SER A 77 -15.11 -14.78 20.58
C SER A 77 -14.01 -14.28 19.64
N LEU A 78 -13.09 -15.19 19.29
CA LEU A 78 -12.04 -14.98 18.30
C LEU A 78 -12.56 -15.11 16.86
N LEU A 79 -13.76 -15.68 16.70
CA LEU A 79 -14.35 -16.10 15.43
C LEU A 79 -15.60 -15.28 15.09
N THR A 80 -15.55 -13.97 15.33
CA THR A 80 -16.63 -13.04 14.98
C THR A 80 -16.12 -11.80 14.27
N LEU A 81 -16.90 -11.28 13.32
CA LEU A 81 -16.66 -9.94 12.76
C LEU A 81 -17.23 -8.83 13.64
N THR A 82 -17.99 -9.17 14.70
CA THR A 82 -18.52 -8.20 15.66
C THR A 82 -17.44 -7.83 16.66
N SER A 83 -16.48 -7.02 16.21
CA SER A 83 -15.32 -6.58 17.00
C SER A 83 -15.24 -5.06 17.06
N GLN A 84 -15.26 -4.51 18.28
CA GLN A 84 -15.14 -3.07 18.49
C GLN A 84 -13.79 -2.52 18.00
N GLN A 85 -12.68 -3.15 18.36
CA GLN A 85 -11.36 -2.74 17.86
C GLN A 85 -11.23 -3.00 16.36
N GLY A 86 -11.83 -4.08 15.86
CA GLY A 86 -11.86 -4.40 14.43
C GLY A 86 -12.51 -3.29 13.59
N ILE A 87 -13.64 -2.73 14.02
CA ILE A 87 -14.30 -1.66 13.26
C ILE A 87 -13.54 -0.33 13.34
N PHE A 88 -12.94 0.00 14.49
CA PHE A 88 -12.09 1.19 14.61
C PHE A 88 -10.86 1.10 13.70
N PHE A 89 -10.18 -0.05 13.74
CA PHE A 89 -9.04 -0.32 12.87
C PHE A 89 -9.43 -0.31 11.39
N ALA A 90 -10.59 -0.87 11.04
CA ALA A 90 -11.09 -0.81 9.67
C ALA A 90 -11.26 0.65 9.21
N ILE A 91 -11.86 1.52 10.04
CA ILE A 91 -12.07 2.94 9.70
C ILE A 91 -10.71 3.65 9.51
N ILE A 92 -9.77 3.42 10.43
CA ILE A 92 -8.40 3.95 10.31
C ILE A 92 -7.80 3.53 8.97
N LEU A 93 -7.82 2.25 8.64
CA LEU A 93 -7.22 1.75 7.41
C LEU A 93 -7.92 2.29 6.16
N LEU A 94 -9.25 2.36 6.14
CA LEU A 94 -9.98 2.90 5.00
C LEU A 94 -9.56 4.34 4.71
N VAL A 95 -9.60 5.18 5.74
CA VAL A 95 -9.31 6.61 5.60
C VAL A 95 -7.81 6.84 5.32
N SER A 96 -6.93 6.17 6.06
CA SER A 96 -5.48 6.28 5.87
C SER A 96 -5.06 5.83 4.47
N ASN A 97 -5.68 4.79 3.90
CA ASN A 97 -5.36 4.33 2.55
C ASN A 97 -5.78 5.32 1.46
N PHE A 98 -6.81 6.15 1.68
CA PHE A 98 -7.05 7.28 0.77
C PHE A 98 -5.85 8.23 0.77
N GLY A 99 -5.30 8.57 1.94
CA GLY A 99 -4.07 9.35 2.06
C GLY A 99 -2.88 8.66 1.37
N ALA A 100 -2.64 7.40 1.70
CA ALA A 100 -1.51 6.63 1.19
C ALA A 100 -1.53 6.37 -0.33
N VAL A 101 -2.69 6.47 -0.99
CA VAL A 101 -2.80 6.28 -2.45
C VAL A 101 -2.91 7.61 -3.18
N ILE A 102 -3.79 8.51 -2.73
CA ILE A 102 -4.06 9.78 -3.43
C ILE A 102 -2.92 10.79 -3.22
N MET A 103 -2.26 10.78 -2.06
CA MET A 103 -1.15 11.69 -1.78
C MET A 103 0.23 11.11 -2.08
N ASP A 104 0.31 9.87 -2.55
CA ASP A 104 1.59 9.21 -2.85
C ASP A 104 1.95 9.32 -4.34
N THR A 105 2.93 10.16 -4.63
CA THR A 105 3.51 10.36 -5.97
C THR A 105 3.96 9.06 -6.62
N GLY A 106 4.37 8.05 -5.84
CA GLY A 106 4.75 6.74 -6.32
C GLY A 106 3.64 6.07 -7.14
N TYR A 107 2.37 6.18 -6.74
CA TYR A 107 1.25 5.63 -7.51
C TYR A 107 1.10 6.34 -8.85
N PHE A 108 1.20 7.67 -8.89
CA PHE A 108 1.09 8.45 -10.12
C PHE A 108 2.23 8.17 -11.10
N LEU A 109 3.46 8.02 -10.61
CA LEU A 109 4.61 7.63 -11.46
C LEU A 109 4.36 6.30 -12.16
N LYS A 110 3.75 5.33 -11.48
CA LYS A 110 3.37 4.04 -12.08
C LYS A 110 2.26 4.19 -13.11
N ALA A 111 1.26 5.02 -12.85
CA ALA A 111 0.18 5.31 -13.78
C ALA A 111 0.69 5.99 -15.07
N PHE A 112 1.58 6.97 -14.96
CA PHE A 112 2.14 7.70 -16.10
C PHE A 112 3.07 6.86 -16.98
N ALA A 113 3.72 5.83 -16.40
CA ALA A 113 4.55 4.91 -17.16
C ALA A 113 3.71 3.88 -17.97
N ALA A 114 2.42 3.72 -17.67
CA ALA A 114 1.53 2.79 -18.34
C ALA A 114 0.74 3.46 -19.47
N SER A 115 0.36 2.70 -20.49
CA SER A 115 -0.53 3.21 -21.54
C SER A 115 -1.92 3.54 -20.98
N PRO A 116 -2.60 4.61 -21.42
CA PRO A 116 -3.91 5.00 -20.88
C PRO A 116 -4.98 3.88 -20.92
N ARG A 117 -4.89 2.95 -21.89
CA ARG A 117 -5.80 1.80 -22.01
C ARG A 117 -5.52 0.70 -20.97
N ALA A 118 -4.31 0.63 -20.44
CA ALA A 118 -3.88 -0.39 -19.48
C ALA A 118 -4.04 0.06 -18.02
N VAL A 119 -4.07 1.37 -17.75
CA VAL A 119 -4.12 1.94 -16.39
C VAL A 119 -5.34 1.43 -15.61
N VAL A 120 -6.55 1.68 -16.09
CA VAL A 120 -7.78 1.33 -15.34
C VAL A 120 -7.92 -0.18 -15.13
N PRO A 121 -7.82 -1.05 -16.16
CA PRO A 121 -7.87 -2.50 -15.96
C PRO A 121 -6.76 -3.01 -15.02
N GLY A 122 -5.55 -2.45 -15.12
CA GLY A 122 -4.43 -2.82 -14.26
C GLY A 122 -4.70 -2.51 -12.79
N TYR A 123 -5.20 -1.31 -12.47
CA TYR A 123 -5.58 -0.94 -11.11
C TYR A 123 -6.74 -1.78 -10.57
N VAL A 124 -7.74 -2.08 -11.41
CA VAL A 124 -8.87 -2.95 -11.03
C VAL A 124 -8.37 -4.35 -10.69
N LEU A 125 -7.57 -4.97 -11.58
CA LEU A 125 -7.04 -6.31 -11.37
C LEU A 125 -6.12 -6.36 -10.14
N GLY A 126 -5.26 -5.35 -9.98
CA GLY A 126 -4.37 -5.21 -8.83
C GLY A 126 -5.15 -5.06 -7.52
N GLY A 127 -6.19 -4.23 -7.48
CA GLY A 127 -7.03 -4.03 -6.30
C GLY A 127 -7.78 -5.28 -5.85
N VAL A 128 -8.38 -6.02 -6.79
CA VAL A 128 -9.04 -7.32 -6.51
C VAL A 128 -8.03 -8.36 -6.03
N SER A 129 -6.84 -8.35 -6.64
CA SER A 129 -5.78 -9.29 -6.30
C SER A 129 -5.18 -9.02 -4.93
N TYR A 130 -5.06 -7.74 -4.54
CA TYR A 130 -4.46 -7.33 -3.27
C TYR A 130 -5.24 -7.86 -2.07
N PHE A 131 -6.58 -7.82 -2.12
CA PHE A 131 -7.46 -8.19 -1.00
C PHE A 131 -7.24 -9.63 -0.48
N SER A 132 -6.87 -10.56 -1.35
CA SER A 132 -6.66 -11.97 -0.97
C SER A 132 -5.46 -12.18 -0.06
N ILE A 133 -4.44 -11.32 -0.14
CA ILE A 133 -3.20 -11.44 0.62
C ILE A 133 -3.47 -11.25 2.12
N PRO A 134 -3.97 -10.09 2.60
CA PRO A 134 -4.26 -9.91 4.01
C PRO A 134 -5.40 -10.82 4.48
N TRP A 135 -6.40 -11.10 3.64
CA TRP A 135 -7.50 -11.98 4.03
C TRP A 135 -7.01 -13.41 4.30
N CYS A 136 -6.34 -14.04 3.33
CA CYS A 136 -5.87 -15.42 3.48
C CYS A 136 -4.71 -15.53 4.47
N LEU A 137 -3.66 -14.72 4.31
CA LEU A 137 -2.49 -14.79 5.16
C LEU A 137 -2.84 -14.38 6.59
N GLY A 138 -3.58 -13.28 6.78
CA GLY A 138 -4.00 -12.81 8.10
C GLY A 138 -4.89 -13.82 8.82
N THR A 139 -5.88 -14.41 8.13
CA THR A 139 -6.74 -15.43 8.74
C THR A 139 -5.94 -16.68 9.10
N VAL A 140 -5.22 -17.29 8.14
CA VAL A 140 -4.55 -18.58 8.36
C VAL A 140 -3.44 -18.45 9.40
N ILE A 141 -2.61 -17.41 9.32
CA ILE A 141 -1.49 -17.20 10.24
C ILE A 141 -1.98 -16.75 11.61
N GLY A 142 -2.94 -15.81 11.68
CA GLY A 142 -3.47 -15.35 12.96
C GLY A 142 -4.12 -16.48 13.75
N MET A 143 -4.95 -17.28 13.10
CA MET A 143 -5.60 -18.45 13.72
C MET A 143 -4.59 -19.54 14.08
N ALA A 144 -3.59 -19.78 13.23
CA ALA A 144 -2.53 -20.73 13.54
C ALA A 144 -1.65 -20.28 14.71
N SER A 145 -1.41 -18.98 14.86
CA SER A 145 -0.68 -18.44 16.02
C SER A 145 -1.40 -18.81 17.30
N LEU A 146 -2.71 -18.50 17.39
CA LEU A 146 -3.55 -18.81 18.55
C LEU A 146 -3.64 -20.32 18.83
N GLY A 147 -3.83 -21.13 17.79
CA GLY A 147 -3.96 -22.57 17.95
C GLY A 147 -2.65 -23.28 18.33
N LEU A 148 -1.51 -22.80 17.84
CA LEU A 148 -0.21 -23.43 18.08
C LEU A 148 0.47 -22.96 19.37
N GLU A 149 0.13 -21.79 19.90
CA GLU A 149 0.78 -21.15 21.04
C GLU A 149 0.89 -22.04 22.28
N ALA A 150 -0.13 -22.87 22.52
CA ALA A 150 -0.19 -23.83 23.62
C ALA A 150 0.59 -25.14 23.36
N LEU A 151 1.32 -25.26 22.24
CA LEU A 151 2.04 -26.48 21.86
C LEU A 151 3.57 -26.30 21.92
N PRO A 152 4.34 -27.35 22.29
CA PRO A 152 5.81 -27.29 22.34
C PRO A 152 6.52 -26.91 21.04
N VAL A 153 5.82 -26.99 19.90
CA VAL A 153 6.35 -26.60 18.59
C VAL A 153 6.43 -25.08 18.42
N PHE A 154 5.67 -24.32 19.21
CA PHE A 154 5.62 -22.88 19.09
C PHE A 154 6.78 -22.20 19.85
N PRO A 155 7.43 -21.17 19.28
CA PRO A 155 8.67 -20.62 19.85
C PRO A 155 8.58 -20.09 21.29
N THR A 156 7.40 -19.65 21.72
CA THR A 156 7.20 -19.08 23.05
C THR A 156 6.73 -20.10 24.08
N TYR A 157 6.37 -21.34 23.70
CA TYR A 157 5.84 -22.32 24.64
C TYR A 157 6.79 -22.56 25.83
N PRO A 158 6.29 -22.63 27.09
CA PRO A 158 4.88 -22.69 27.49
C PRO A 158 4.22 -21.33 27.80
N ARG A 159 4.90 -20.20 27.51
CA ARG A 159 4.32 -18.87 27.76
C ARG A 159 3.56 -18.37 26.52
N PRO A 160 2.50 -17.56 26.73
CA PRO A 160 1.92 -16.81 25.63
C PRO A 160 2.90 -15.75 25.11
N MET A 161 2.62 -15.27 23.90
CA MET A 161 3.20 -14.09 23.29
C MET A 161 2.86 -12.88 24.14
N THR A 162 3.89 -12.09 24.43
CA THR A 162 3.71 -10.80 25.07
C THR A 162 3.04 -9.81 24.11
N THR A 163 2.38 -8.78 24.65
CA THR A 163 1.79 -7.69 23.85
C THR A 163 2.82 -7.06 22.91
N SER A 164 4.07 -6.90 23.36
CA SER A 164 5.16 -6.39 22.52
C SER A 164 5.48 -7.30 21.34
N GLU A 165 5.53 -8.62 21.54
CA GLU A 165 5.76 -9.57 20.44
C GLU A 165 4.61 -9.55 19.42
N VAL A 166 3.36 -9.43 19.89
CA VAL A 166 2.18 -9.31 19.02
C VAL A 166 2.20 -8.01 18.22
N THR A 167 2.38 -6.86 18.89
CA THR A 167 2.37 -5.54 18.22
C THR A 167 3.57 -5.33 17.29
N ASN A 168 4.71 -5.98 17.55
CA ASN A 168 5.85 -6.01 16.64
C ASN A 168 5.65 -6.96 15.44
N GLY A 169 4.49 -7.60 15.32
CA GLY A 169 4.14 -8.46 14.17
C GLY A 169 4.83 -9.82 14.17
N LEU A 170 5.25 -10.34 15.33
CA LEU A 170 6.01 -11.59 15.41
C LEU A 170 5.17 -12.86 15.25
N ALA A 171 3.84 -12.75 15.17
CA ALA A 171 2.96 -13.90 14.93
C ALA A 171 3.31 -14.64 13.63
N LEU A 172 3.55 -13.91 12.53
CA LEU A 172 3.94 -14.50 11.24
C LEU A 172 5.26 -15.29 11.32
N PRO A 173 6.39 -14.71 11.77
CA PRO A 173 7.64 -15.46 11.87
C PRO A 173 7.55 -16.61 12.88
N TYR A 174 6.80 -16.48 13.98
CA TYR A 174 6.66 -17.57 14.96
C TYR A 174 5.87 -18.74 14.42
N VAL A 175 4.74 -18.49 13.74
CA VAL A 175 3.99 -19.54 13.03
C VAL A 175 4.87 -20.20 11.97
N ALA A 176 5.61 -19.42 11.18
CA ALA A 176 6.48 -19.98 10.14
C ALA A 176 7.58 -20.89 10.73
N VAL A 177 8.18 -20.50 11.86
CA VAL A 177 9.15 -21.34 12.58
C VAL A 177 8.48 -22.59 13.14
N ALA A 178 7.29 -22.48 13.73
CA ALA A 178 6.57 -23.62 14.28
C ALA A 178 6.24 -24.67 13.19
N VAL A 179 5.79 -24.24 12.01
CA VAL A 179 5.33 -25.17 10.97
C VAL A 179 6.41 -25.64 10.00
N ALA A 180 7.53 -24.90 9.87
CA ALA A 180 8.56 -25.16 8.87
C ALA A 180 10.01 -24.96 9.37
N GLY A 181 10.20 -24.78 10.69
CA GLY A 181 11.51 -24.62 11.31
C GLY A 181 12.34 -23.48 10.71
N LYS A 182 13.63 -23.73 10.51
CA LYS A 182 14.56 -22.76 9.89
C LYS A 182 14.12 -22.35 8.48
N GLY A 183 13.50 -23.25 7.71
CA GLY A 183 12.99 -22.94 6.38
C GLY A 183 11.89 -21.89 6.41
N GLY A 184 10.98 -21.97 7.38
CA GLY A 184 9.93 -20.97 7.59
C GLY A 184 10.48 -19.59 7.97
N ALA A 185 11.49 -19.55 8.85
CA ALA A 185 12.16 -18.30 9.20
C ALA A 185 12.79 -17.61 7.99
N VAL A 186 13.49 -18.39 7.14
CA VAL A 186 14.09 -17.87 5.90
C VAL A 186 13.01 -17.37 4.93
N ALA A 187 11.89 -18.08 4.82
CA ALA A 187 10.77 -17.68 3.96
C ALA A 187 10.21 -16.32 4.38
N VAL A 188 9.90 -16.14 5.67
CA VAL A 188 9.38 -14.86 6.19
C VAL A 188 10.41 -13.75 6.07
N LEU A 189 11.69 -14.03 6.35
CA LEU A 189 12.76 -13.05 6.16
C LEU A 189 12.84 -12.59 4.69
N LEU A 190 12.76 -13.53 3.74
CA LEU A 190 12.78 -13.24 2.32
C LEU A 190 11.54 -12.44 1.90
N MET A 191 10.34 -12.82 2.36
CA MET A 191 9.11 -12.07 2.12
C MET A 191 9.23 -10.62 2.60
N THR A 192 9.67 -10.42 3.85
CA THR A 192 9.87 -9.09 4.44
C THR A 192 10.92 -8.30 3.70
N PHE A 193 12.06 -8.92 3.34
CA PHE A 193 13.10 -8.27 2.56
C PHE A 193 12.58 -7.78 1.21
N MET A 194 11.86 -8.63 0.46
CA MET A 194 11.29 -8.27 -0.84
C MET A 194 10.22 -7.19 -0.74
N ALA A 195 9.38 -7.23 0.31
CA ALA A 195 8.33 -6.24 0.53
C ALA A 195 8.93 -4.85 0.86
N VAL A 196 9.92 -4.82 1.76
CA VAL A 196 10.60 -3.58 2.16
C VAL A 196 11.40 -3.00 1.02
N THR A 197 12.16 -3.81 0.27
CA THR A 197 12.97 -3.30 -0.84
C THR A 197 12.14 -2.78 -2.01
N SER A 198 10.98 -3.40 -2.30
CA SER A 198 10.02 -2.90 -3.30
C SER A 198 9.38 -1.58 -2.87
N THR A 199 8.92 -1.51 -1.61
CA THR A 199 8.28 -0.28 -1.10
C THR A 199 9.28 0.87 -1.07
N LEU A 200 10.49 0.61 -0.56
CA LEU A 200 11.50 1.64 -0.40
C LEU A 200 12.00 2.20 -1.73
N SER A 201 12.15 1.38 -2.78
CA SER A 201 12.58 1.86 -4.10
C SER A 201 11.52 2.72 -4.77
N ALA A 202 10.24 2.36 -4.63
CA ALA A 202 9.13 3.19 -5.10
C ALA A 202 9.11 4.55 -4.40
N GLN A 203 9.28 4.58 -3.08
CA GLN A 203 9.30 5.82 -2.30
C GLN A 203 10.54 6.69 -2.57
N ILE A 204 11.71 6.07 -2.69
CA ILE A 204 12.95 6.74 -3.12
C ILE A 204 12.75 7.45 -4.46
N LEU A 205 12.11 6.77 -5.43
CA LEU A 205 11.87 7.34 -6.75
C LEU A 205 10.83 8.47 -6.70
N ALA A 206 9.78 8.32 -5.88
CA ALA A 206 8.80 9.37 -5.64
C ALA A 206 9.44 10.64 -5.07
N VAL A 207 10.22 10.53 -4.01
CA VAL A 207 10.91 11.68 -3.37
C VAL A 207 11.96 12.30 -4.30
N SER A 208 12.70 11.47 -5.03
CA SER A 208 13.64 11.91 -6.06
C SER A 208 12.95 12.73 -7.15
N SER A 209 11.75 12.29 -7.59
CA SER A 209 10.93 13.00 -8.57
C SER A 209 10.45 14.35 -8.02
N ILE A 210 9.93 14.41 -6.79
CA ILE A 210 9.48 15.65 -6.14
C ILE A 210 10.64 16.66 -6.05
N LEU A 211 11.80 16.23 -5.55
CA LEU A 211 12.98 17.09 -5.43
C LEU A 211 13.43 17.67 -6.77
N THR A 212 13.33 16.88 -7.84
CA THR A 212 13.81 17.26 -9.16
C THR A 212 12.79 18.13 -9.91
N PHE A 213 11.55 17.68 -10.01
CA PHE A 213 10.52 18.30 -10.85
C PHE A 213 9.75 19.39 -10.12
N ASP A 214 9.43 19.21 -8.85
CA ASP A 214 8.56 20.13 -8.12
C ASP A 214 9.36 21.20 -7.37
N ILE A 215 10.60 20.88 -6.95
CA ILE A 215 11.47 21.81 -6.23
C ILE A 215 12.51 22.42 -7.17
N TYR A 216 13.44 21.61 -7.69
CA TYR A 216 14.57 22.15 -8.47
C TYR A 216 14.13 22.85 -9.75
N ARG A 217 13.30 22.20 -10.59
CA ARG A 217 12.87 22.81 -11.85
C ARG A 217 11.94 24.00 -11.65
N VAL A 218 11.04 23.98 -10.68
CA VAL A 218 10.09 25.09 -10.50
C VAL A 218 10.77 26.33 -9.94
N TYR A 219 11.62 26.18 -8.92
CA TYR A 219 12.11 27.30 -8.12
C TYR A 219 13.56 27.70 -8.41
N PHE A 220 14.40 26.78 -8.92
CA PHE A 220 15.83 27.05 -9.13
C PHE A 220 16.20 27.16 -10.61
N ASN A 221 15.82 26.17 -11.43
CA ASN A 221 16.13 26.17 -12.86
C ASN A 221 14.99 25.58 -13.72
N LYS A 222 14.10 26.44 -14.21
CA LYS A 222 12.96 26.06 -15.08
C LYS A 222 13.38 25.40 -16.39
N LYS A 223 14.58 25.72 -16.88
CA LYS A 223 15.14 25.18 -18.11
C LYS A 223 16.15 24.05 -17.86
N ALA A 224 16.09 23.41 -16.68
CA ALA A 224 17.05 22.36 -16.33
C ALA A 224 17.07 21.25 -17.37
N GLY A 225 18.26 20.94 -17.87
CA GLY A 225 18.48 19.88 -18.85
C GLY A 225 18.72 18.53 -18.19
N ASN A 226 18.94 17.51 -19.03
CA ASN A 226 19.15 16.12 -18.62
C ASN A 226 20.18 15.91 -17.52
N LYS A 227 21.33 16.55 -17.63
CA LYS A 227 22.44 16.38 -16.68
C LYS A 227 22.04 16.83 -15.28
N GLU A 228 21.30 17.94 -15.18
CA GLU A 228 20.84 18.48 -13.90
C GLU A 228 19.73 17.62 -13.31
N VAL A 229 18.76 17.20 -14.12
CA VAL A 229 17.67 16.30 -13.70
C VAL A 229 18.22 15.00 -13.12
N ILE A 230 19.20 14.37 -13.78
CA ILE A 230 19.84 13.15 -13.25
C ILE A 230 20.57 13.46 -11.94
N ARG A 231 21.35 14.55 -11.89
CA ARG A 231 22.14 14.90 -10.71
C ARG A 231 21.27 15.13 -9.48
N TRP A 232 20.20 15.91 -9.62
CA TRP A 232 19.25 16.17 -8.54
C TRP A 232 18.40 14.96 -8.20
N GLY A 233 18.07 14.13 -9.20
CA GLY A 233 17.44 12.84 -8.98
C GLY A 233 18.30 11.94 -8.09
N HIS A 234 19.58 11.75 -8.44
CA HIS A 234 20.51 10.94 -7.65
C HIS A 234 20.75 11.51 -6.25
N LEU A 235 20.87 12.84 -6.12
CA LEU A 235 20.97 13.49 -4.81
C LEU A 235 19.74 13.19 -3.96
N GLY A 236 18.54 13.27 -4.53
CA GLY A 236 17.29 12.95 -3.84
C GLY A 236 17.23 11.50 -3.38
N VAL A 237 17.70 10.56 -4.21
CA VAL A 237 17.78 9.14 -3.85
C VAL A 237 18.68 8.92 -2.63
N VAL A 238 19.89 9.49 -2.63
CA VAL A 238 20.84 9.34 -1.52
C VAL A 238 20.33 10.04 -0.26
N LEU A 239 19.84 11.27 -0.39
CA LEU A 239 19.32 12.06 0.73
C LEU A 239 18.17 11.33 1.42
N PHE A 240 17.18 10.87 0.66
CA PHE A 240 16.05 10.15 1.23
C PHE A 240 16.46 8.82 1.85
N GLY A 241 17.41 8.09 1.26
CA GLY A 241 17.96 6.87 1.87
C GLY A 241 18.57 7.11 3.26
N VAL A 242 19.34 8.18 3.42
CA VAL A 242 19.94 8.56 4.72
C VAL A 242 18.88 9.05 5.70
N VAL A 243 17.99 9.94 5.26
CA VAL A 243 16.95 10.52 6.12
C VAL A 243 15.97 9.46 6.60
N SER A 244 15.49 8.58 5.71
CA SER A 244 14.56 7.50 6.08
C SER A 244 15.20 6.49 7.04
N ALA A 245 16.48 6.12 6.84
CA ALA A 245 17.21 5.27 7.76
C ALA A 245 17.36 5.94 9.15
N GLY A 246 17.73 7.22 9.19
CA GLY A 246 17.84 8.00 10.42
C GLY A 246 16.51 8.13 11.15
N PHE A 247 15.42 8.39 10.42
CA PHE A 247 14.08 8.52 10.99
C PHE A 247 13.56 7.17 11.54
N THR A 248 13.83 6.07 10.84
CA THR A 248 13.50 4.72 11.32
C THR A 248 14.31 4.36 12.57
N ALA A 249 15.59 4.74 12.63
CA ALA A 249 16.42 4.55 13.82
C ALA A 249 15.88 5.37 15.01
N MET A 250 15.46 6.62 14.76
CA MET A 250 14.81 7.46 15.77
C MET A 250 13.55 6.79 16.32
N PHE A 251 12.63 6.33 15.45
CA PHE A 251 11.40 5.63 15.85
C PHE A 251 11.68 4.40 16.73
N HIS A 252 12.70 3.62 16.38
CA HIS A 252 13.11 2.48 17.19
C HIS A 252 13.57 2.89 18.60
N TYR A 253 14.38 3.94 18.73
CA TYR A 253 14.92 4.38 20.03
C TYR A 253 13.88 5.05 20.93
N ILE A 254 12.92 5.77 20.35
CA ILE A 254 11.84 6.37 21.14
C ILE A 254 10.77 5.34 21.56
N GLY A 255 10.86 4.09 21.10
CA GLY A 255 9.94 3.02 21.48
C GLY A 255 8.62 3.01 20.71
N VAL A 256 8.61 3.55 19.49
CA VAL A 256 7.47 3.46 18.58
C VAL A 256 7.42 2.07 17.95
N ASP A 257 6.27 1.41 18.05
CA ASP A 257 6.03 0.08 17.47
C ASP A 257 5.30 0.14 16.10
N MET A 258 5.13 -1.03 15.49
CA MET A 258 4.47 -1.15 14.19
C MET A 258 2.99 -0.77 14.25
N GLY A 259 2.30 -1.03 15.37
CA GLY A 259 0.89 -0.66 15.53
C GLY A 259 0.70 0.85 15.57
N TRP A 260 1.53 1.55 16.35
CA TRP A 260 1.53 3.00 16.46
C TRP A 260 1.75 3.66 15.10
N THR A 261 2.79 3.23 14.36
CA THR A 261 3.09 3.79 13.04
C THR A 261 1.96 3.55 12.04
N LEU A 262 1.35 2.38 12.07
CA LEU A 262 0.22 2.03 11.21
C LEU A 262 -1.01 2.91 11.50
N TYR A 263 -1.31 3.17 12.77
CA TYR A 263 -2.53 3.87 13.15
C TYR A 263 -2.43 5.39 12.96
N MET A 264 -1.26 5.99 13.21
CA MET A 264 -1.08 7.44 13.12
C MET A 264 -0.88 7.96 11.69
N LEU A 265 -0.52 7.09 10.74
CA LEU A 265 -0.16 7.49 9.37
C LEU A 265 -1.24 8.32 8.68
N GLY A 266 -2.51 7.97 8.87
CA GLY A 266 -3.65 8.69 8.27
C GLY A 266 -3.76 10.14 8.75
N VAL A 267 -3.39 10.41 10.00
CA VAL A 267 -3.42 11.77 10.58
C VAL A 267 -2.56 12.73 9.75
N LEU A 268 -1.40 12.28 9.29
CA LEU A 268 -0.44 13.11 8.54
C LEU A 268 -0.66 13.09 7.03
N THR A 269 -1.20 12.00 6.48
CA THR A 269 -1.28 11.80 5.02
C THR A 269 -2.63 12.21 4.41
N CYS A 270 -3.72 12.16 5.17
CA CYS A 270 -5.06 12.49 4.67
C CYS A 270 -5.36 13.98 4.37
N PRO A 271 -4.69 15.00 4.95
CA PRO A 271 -5.13 16.39 4.78
C PRO A 271 -5.19 16.91 3.34
N GLY A 272 -4.35 16.38 2.44
CA GLY A 272 -4.34 16.80 1.04
C GLY A 272 -5.36 16.10 0.13
N VAL A 273 -6.03 15.05 0.62
CA VAL A 273 -6.84 14.16 -0.23
C VAL A 273 -8.05 14.87 -0.84
N ILE A 274 -8.92 15.44 -0.01
CA ILE A 274 -10.15 16.09 -0.51
C ILE A 274 -9.82 17.33 -1.35
N PRO A 275 -8.86 18.20 -0.95
CA PRO A 275 -8.43 19.31 -1.79
C PRO A 275 -7.95 18.80 -3.15
N MET A 276 -7.13 17.75 -3.22
CA MET A 276 -6.68 17.19 -4.49
C MET A 276 -7.85 16.68 -5.36
N ILE A 277 -8.82 15.97 -4.77
CA ILE A 277 -10.01 15.50 -5.51
C ILE A 277 -10.79 16.68 -6.11
N PHE A 278 -11.00 17.74 -5.33
CA PHE A 278 -11.69 18.93 -5.82
C PHE A 278 -10.89 19.68 -6.90
N THR A 279 -9.56 19.66 -6.86
CA THR A 279 -8.71 20.22 -7.93
C THR A 279 -8.93 19.55 -9.28
N ILE A 280 -9.49 18.34 -9.32
CA ILE A 280 -9.78 17.61 -10.57
C ILE A 280 -11.26 17.67 -10.94
N THR A 281 -12.14 17.83 -9.95
CA THR A 281 -13.60 17.66 -10.13
C THR A 281 -14.41 18.94 -9.98
N TRP A 282 -13.85 19.98 -9.34
CA TRP A 282 -14.58 21.18 -8.97
C TRP A 282 -13.92 22.46 -9.51
N ARG A 283 -14.42 22.95 -10.65
CA ARG A 283 -13.89 24.14 -11.35
C ARG A 283 -13.80 25.41 -10.48
N LYS A 284 -14.61 25.52 -9.42
CA LYS A 284 -14.63 26.73 -8.57
C LYS A 284 -13.56 26.71 -7.49
N GLN A 285 -12.91 25.58 -7.26
CA GLN A 285 -11.88 25.49 -6.23
C GLN A 285 -10.77 26.50 -6.51
N SER A 286 -10.41 27.30 -5.50
CA SER A 286 -9.33 28.27 -5.66
C SER A 286 -7.97 27.74 -5.21
N ALA A 287 -6.90 28.30 -5.79
CA ALA A 287 -5.52 27.97 -5.44
C ALA A 287 -5.25 28.18 -3.94
N ILE A 288 -5.82 29.24 -3.35
CA ILE A 288 -5.72 29.52 -1.92
C ILE A 288 -6.41 28.41 -1.12
N ALA A 289 -7.60 27.99 -1.54
CA ALA A 289 -8.35 26.93 -0.86
C ALA A 289 -7.56 25.61 -0.85
N ILE A 290 -6.94 25.22 -1.97
CA ILE A 290 -6.14 23.98 -2.06
C ILE A 290 -5.05 23.95 -0.98
N VAL A 291 -4.24 25.00 -0.91
CA VAL A 291 -3.09 25.05 0.00
C VAL A 291 -3.55 25.18 1.45
N THR A 292 -4.41 26.15 1.74
CA THR A 292 -4.79 26.47 3.12
C THR A 292 -5.65 25.38 3.76
N SER A 293 -6.56 24.76 3.01
CA SER A 293 -7.42 23.69 3.55
C SER A 293 -6.61 22.46 3.97
N ALA A 294 -5.56 22.11 3.24
CA ALA A 294 -4.67 21.00 3.60
C ALA A 294 -3.92 21.27 4.92
N PHE A 295 -3.35 22.47 5.08
CA PHE A 295 -2.65 22.82 6.32
C PHE A 295 -3.60 22.97 7.53
N LEU A 296 -4.76 23.59 7.34
CA LEU A 296 -5.79 23.69 8.39
C LEU A 296 -6.34 22.31 8.78
N GLY A 297 -6.51 21.43 7.79
CA GLY A 297 -6.94 20.06 8.04
C GLY A 297 -5.89 19.25 8.79
N MET A 298 -4.61 19.41 8.48
CA MET A 298 -3.51 18.81 9.24
C MET A 298 -3.50 19.31 10.69
N ALA A 299 -3.66 20.61 10.91
CA ALA A 299 -3.74 21.18 12.26
C ALA A 299 -4.95 20.63 13.04
N THR A 300 -6.10 20.50 12.38
CA THR A 300 -7.32 19.92 12.97
C THR A 300 -7.13 18.45 13.33
N GLY A 301 -6.57 17.67 12.41
CA GLY A 301 -6.24 16.26 12.62
C GLY A 301 -5.30 16.02 13.78
N LEU A 302 -4.19 16.77 13.83
CA LEU A 302 -3.24 16.73 14.94
C LEU A 302 -3.89 17.13 16.27
N GLY A 303 -4.70 18.20 16.26
CA GLY A 303 -5.42 18.66 17.44
C GLY A 303 -6.41 17.62 17.97
N VAL A 304 -7.18 16.99 17.08
CA VAL A 304 -8.13 15.92 17.45
C VAL A 304 -7.38 14.68 17.91
N TRP A 305 -6.30 14.28 17.25
CA TRP A 305 -5.50 13.11 17.62
C TRP A 305 -4.89 13.26 19.03
N ILE A 306 -4.17 14.35 19.29
CA ILE A 306 -3.53 14.61 20.57
C ILE A 306 -4.58 14.87 21.66
N GLY A 307 -5.62 15.64 21.34
CA GLY A 307 -6.70 15.96 22.26
C GLY A 307 -7.50 14.72 22.68
N SER A 308 -7.80 13.82 21.75
CA SER A 308 -8.49 12.55 22.06
C SER A 308 -7.59 11.56 22.80
N ALA A 309 -6.29 11.49 22.48
CA ALA A 309 -5.33 10.71 23.27
C ALA A 309 -5.32 11.15 24.74
N TYR A 310 -5.26 12.47 24.99
CA TYR A 310 -5.35 13.01 26.34
C TYR A 310 -6.72 12.75 26.99
N ALA A 311 -7.82 12.96 26.25
CA ALA A 311 -9.17 12.80 26.79
C ALA A 311 -9.47 11.35 27.23
N PHE A 312 -8.93 10.35 26.53
CA PHE A 312 -9.16 8.94 26.85
C PHE A 312 -8.16 8.34 27.83
N SER A 313 -6.91 8.83 27.84
CA SER A 313 -5.84 8.24 28.66
C SER A 313 -5.38 9.13 29.82
N GLY A 314 -5.77 10.40 29.86
CA GLY A 314 -5.32 11.38 30.85
C GLY A 314 -3.91 11.92 30.64
N GLU A 315 -3.20 11.45 29.59
CA GLU A 315 -1.82 11.84 29.27
C GLU A 315 -1.55 11.82 27.76
N VAL A 316 -0.50 12.51 27.33
CA VAL A 316 0.02 12.45 25.96
C VAL A 316 1.35 11.71 25.97
N SER A 317 1.32 10.44 25.57
CA SER A 317 2.45 9.52 25.52
C SER A 317 2.37 8.67 24.26
N ILE A 318 3.40 7.86 23.99
CA ILE A 318 3.40 6.96 22.82
C ILE A 318 2.25 5.95 22.93
N SER A 319 1.98 5.43 24.12
CA SER A 319 0.85 4.52 24.33
C SER A 319 -0.51 5.20 24.09
N SER A 320 -0.72 6.42 24.61
CA SER A 320 -2.01 7.10 24.43
C SER A 320 -2.24 7.57 23.00
N THR A 321 -1.20 8.08 22.34
CA THR A 321 -1.25 8.49 20.92
C THR A 321 -1.32 7.31 19.96
N GLY A 322 -0.86 6.12 20.39
CA GLY A 322 -1.02 4.86 19.65
C GLY A 322 -2.38 4.18 19.84
N GLY A 323 -3.26 4.76 20.67
CA GLY A 323 -4.59 4.21 20.91
C GLY A 323 -5.45 4.25 19.63
N THR A 324 -6.12 3.12 19.34
CA THR A 324 -6.94 2.97 18.12
C THR A 324 -8.02 4.05 17.99
N LEU A 325 -8.69 4.43 19.09
CA LEU A 325 -9.70 5.50 19.06
C LEU A 325 -9.11 6.87 18.74
N ALA A 326 -8.00 7.23 19.39
CA ALA A 326 -7.36 8.52 19.18
C ALA A 326 -6.91 8.68 17.72
N CYS A 327 -6.24 7.64 17.19
CA CYS A 327 -5.83 7.59 15.79
C CYS A 327 -7.03 7.62 14.82
N MET A 328 -8.13 6.92 15.14
CA MET A 328 -9.34 6.94 14.31
C MET A 328 -9.92 8.35 14.22
N TYR A 329 -10.13 9.03 15.34
CA TYR A 329 -10.67 10.40 15.34
C TYR A 329 -9.74 11.37 14.63
N GLY A 330 -8.44 11.31 14.91
CA GLY A 330 -7.44 12.15 14.25
C GLY A 330 -7.43 11.97 12.74
N THR A 331 -7.45 10.72 12.28
CA THR A 331 -7.42 10.36 10.85
C THR A 331 -8.69 10.80 10.12
N VAL A 332 -9.87 10.57 10.71
CA VAL A 332 -11.16 11.04 10.14
C VAL A 332 -11.20 12.57 10.09
N ALA A 333 -10.75 13.24 11.15
CA ALA A 333 -10.66 14.69 11.19
C ALA A 333 -9.70 15.22 10.11
N SER A 334 -8.52 14.62 9.95
CA SER A 334 -7.55 14.97 8.90
C SER A 334 -8.13 14.84 7.50
N LEU A 335 -8.94 13.81 7.22
CA LEU A 335 -9.52 13.61 5.89
C LEU A 335 -10.64 14.62 5.58
N PHE A 336 -11.58 14.80 6.52
CA PHE A 336 -12.83 15.51 6.24
C PHE A 336 -12.78 17.00 6.58
N SER A 337 -11.96 17.45 7.53
CA SER A 337 -11.89 18.89 7.83
C SER A 337 -11.40 19.76 6.65
N PRO A 338 -10.43 19.34 5.80
CA PRO A 338 -10.09 20.06 4.56
C PRO A 338 -11.29 20.27 3.63
N MET A 339 -12.27 19.36 3.62
CA MET A 339 -13.47 19.50 2.78
C MET A 339 -14.23 20.78 3.14
N VAL A 340 -14.45 21.00 4.44
CA VAL A 340 -15.18 22.18 4.94
C VAL A 340 -14.41 23.44 4.60
N TYR A 341 -13.10 23.47 4.88
CA TYR A 341 -12.25 24.62 4.58
C TYR A 341 -12.21 24.93 3.08
N SER A 342 -12.01 23.90 2.24
CA SER A 342 -11.92 24.11 0.79
C SER A 342 -13.22 24.62 0.21
N ILE A 343 -14.37 24.09 0.65
CA ILE A 343 -15.69 24.57 0.23
C ILE A 343 -15.89 26.03 0.66
N CYS A 344 -15.68 26.35 1.95
CA CYS A 344 -15.89 27.71 2.45
C CYS A 344 -15.00 28.74 1.73
N ILE A 345 -13.70 28.46 1.61
CA ILE A 345 -12.74 29.40 1.00
C ILE A 345 -13.03 29.59 -0.50
N SER A 346 -13.30 28.50 -1.21
CA SER A 346 -13.59 28.56 -2.65
C SER A 346 -14.94 29.21 -2.97
N LEU A 347 -15.93 29.12 -2.07
CA LEU A 347 -17.19 29.85 -2.24
C LEU A 347 -17.03 31.36 -2.01
N VAL A 348 -16.13 31.78 -1.12
CA VAL A 348 -15.82 33.21 -0.92
C VAL A 348 -15.01 33.77 -2.09
N LYS A 349 -14.02 33.02 -2.59
CA LYS A 349 -13.16 33.44 -3.70
C LYS A 349 -12.96 32.29 -4.70
N PRO A 350 -13.86 32.11 -5.68
CA PRO A 350 -13.76 31.06 -6.68
C PRO A 350 -12.81 31.45 -7.82
N ASP A 351 -11.98 30.51 -8.29
CA ASP A 351 -11.08 30.76 -9.45
C ASP A 351 -11.77 30.47 -10.80
N ASN A 352 -12.76 29.58 -10.84
CA ASN A 352 -13.48 29.17 -12.07
C ASN A 352 -12.54 28.68 -13.19
N TYR A 353 -11.67 27.73 -12.86
CA TYR A 353 -10.65 27.17 -13.74
C TYR A 353 -11.23 26.55 -15.03
N ASP A 354 -10.55 26.78 -16.15
CA ASP A 354 -10.86 26.15 -17.44
C ASP A 354 -10.02 24.88 -17.63
N TRP A 355 -10.68 23.73 -17.73
CA TRP A 355 -9.97 22.46 -17.90
C TRP A 355 -9.30 22.30 -19.26
N ASP A 356 -9.62 23.14 -20.25
CA ASP A 356 -8.94 23.14 -21.53
C ASP A 356 -7.47 23.60 -21.40
N ASP A 357 -7.13 24.39 -20.39
CA ASP A 357 -5.75 24.81 -20.08
C ASP A 357 -4.81 23.62 -19.84
N PHE A 358 -5.35 22.47 -19.37
CA PHE A 358 -4.55 21.25 -19.21
C PHE A 358 -3.99 20.70 -20.53
N LYS A 359 -4.58 21.07 -21.67
CA LYS A 359 -4.10 20.66 -23.00
C LYS A 359 -2.87 21.46 -23.44
N GLU A 360 -2.67 22.63 -22.83
CA GLU A 360 -1.55 23.53 -23.15
C GLU A 360 -0.29 23.23 -22.32
N GLU A 361 -0.47 22.59 -21.16
CA GLU A 361 0.64 22.22 -20.28
C GLU A 361 1.47 21.06 -20.83
N THR A 362 2.74 21.34 -21.12
CA THR A 362 3.73 20.35 -21.56
C THR A 362 4.62 19.96 -20.38
N LEU A 363 4.07 19.14 -19.48
CA LEU A 363 4.81 18.60 -18.33
C LEU A 363 5.93 17.61 -18.76
N ALA A 364 5.89 17.13 -19.99
CA ALA A 364 6.95 16.31 -20.56
C ALA A 364 8.14 17.20 -20.96
N ILE A 365 9.34 16.84 -20.50
CA ILE A 365 10.56 17.28 -21.20
C ILE A 365 10.39 16.84 -22.65
N SER A 366 10.53 17.77 -23.60
CA SER A 366 10.47 17.51 -25.03
C SER A 366 11.20 16.20 -25.32
N SER A 367 10.50 15.28 -25.99
CA SER A 367 10.82 13.86 -26.20
C SER A 367 12.17 13.54 -26.85
N GLU A 368 13.00 14.55 -27.12
CA GLU A 368 14.38 14.42 -27.59
C GLU A 368 15.40 14.42 -26.45
N ASP A 369 15.03 14.89 -25.25
CA ASP A 369 15.97 15.15 -24.16
C ASP A 369 15.47 14.59 -22.82
N SER A 370 15.05 13.33 -22.74
CA SER A 370 14.90 12.63 -21.44
C SER A 370 15.82 11.39 -21.39
N PRO A 371 16.68 11.22 -20.37
CA PRO A 371 17.60 10.08 -20.31
C PRO A 371 16.84 8.78 -19.97
N ILE A 372 15.61 8.92 -19.48
CA ILE A 372 14.73 7.83 -19.02
C ILE A 372 14.19 7.00 -20.22
N GLN A 373 14.26 7.55 -21.45
CA GLN A 373 13.76 6.89 -22.67
C GLN A 373 14.81 6.59 -23.76
N ASN A 374 16.08 6.97 -23.60
CA ASN A 374 17.12 6.89 -24.65
C ASN A 374 17.58 5.48 -25.07
N ILE A 375 16.82 4.42 -24.78
CA ILE A 375 17.06 3.07 -25.32
C ILE A 375 16.06 2.72 -26.45
N THR A 376 15.05 3.56 -26.71
CA THR A 376 13.98 3.22 -27.67
C THR A 376 14.16 3.89 -29.05
N THR A 377 15.16 4.74 -29.24
CA THR A 377 15.29 5.59 -30.43
C THR A 377 16.54 5.30 -31.26
N GLN A 378 16.72 4.05 -31.70
CA GLN A 378 17.64 3.78 -32.83
C GLN A 378 17.03 2.99 -34.00
N GLN A 379 15.71 2.74 -34.04
CA GLN A 379 15.12 2.02 -35.17
C GLN A 379 13.73 2.49 -35.64
N ARG A 380 13.38 3.76 -35.47
CA ARG A 380 12.21 4.33 -36.16
C ARG A 380 12.63 5.48 -37.05
N LYS A 381 12.80 5.20 -38.35
CA LYS A 381 12.75 6.21 -39.40
C LYS A 381 11.41 6.92 -39.27
N SER A 382 11.45 8.25 -39.15
CA SER A 382 10.30 9.14 -39.22
C SER A 382 9.50 8.87 -40.51
N PRO A 383 8.16 8.94 -40.44
CA PRO A 383 7.54 10.23 -40.71
C PRO A 383 6.42 10.59 -39.72
N GLU A 384 6.14 11.88 -39.70
CA GLU A 384 4.97 12.54 -39.10
C GLU A 384 4.95 12.68 -37.57
N SER A 385 4.90 13.95 -37.17
CA SER A 385 4.45 14.49 -35.89
C SER A 385 3.49 13.55 -35.18
N THR A 386 4.02 12.77 -34.23
CA THR A 386 3.19 12.00 -33.30
C THR A 386 2.64 12.98 -32.28
N SER A 387 1.65 13.76 -32.72
CA SER A 387 0.58 14.19 -31.83
C SER A 387 0.20 12.97 -30.99
N ILE A 388 0.16 13.13 -29.67
CA ILE A 388 -0.51 12.16 -28.81
C ILE A 388 -1.86 11.93 -29.48
N PRO A 389 -2.20 10.72 -29.95
CA PRO A 389 -3.48 10.51 -30.60
C PRO A 389 -4.49 10.97 -29.57
N ILE A 390 -5.27 12.00 -29.91
CA ILE A 390 -6.41 12.45 -29.12
C ILE A 390 -7.25 11.19 -28.95
N LEU A 391 -7.07 10.52 -27.81
CA LEU A 391 -7.82 9.34 -27.47
C LEU A 391 -9.24 9.85 -27.35
N ASP A 392 -10.10 9.38 -28.26
CA ASP A 392 -11.52 9.72 -28.35
C ASP A 392 -12.10 9.98 -26.96
N ASP A 393 -12.55 11.21 -26.68
CA ASP A 393 -13.10 11.63 -25.37
C ASP A 393 -14.14 10.64 -24.82
N ARG A 394 -14.82 9.93 -25.73
CA ARG A 394 -15.78 8.87 -25.41
C ARG A 394 -15.13 7.70 -24.67
N VAL A 395 -13.91 7.32 -25.04
CA VAL A 395 -13.13 6.25 -24.39
C VAL A 395 -12.72 6.67 -22.99
N HIS A 396 -12.24 7.91 -22.79
CA HIS A 396 -11.90 8.43 -21.46
C HIS A 396 -13.13 8.49 -20.54
N LYS A 397 -14.25 9.05 -21.02
CA LYS A 397 -15.52 9.08 -20.28
C LYS A 397 -16.06 7.68 -19.97
N ARG A 398 -15.80 6.70 -20.84
CA ARG A 398 -16.16 5.30 -20.59
C ARG A 398 -15.32 4.68 -19.47
N TRP A 399 -14.00 4.85 -19.51
CA TRP A 399 -13.10 4.34 -18.46
C TRP A 399 -13.33 5.02 -17.11
N ALA A 400 -13.58 6.33 -17.08
CA ALA A 400 -13.93 7.05 -15.87
C ALA A 400 -15.23 6.50 -15.24
N ARG A 401 -16.26 6.25 -16.04
CA ARG A 401 -17.50 5.62 -15.55
C ARG A 401 -17.27 4.21 -15.03
N TYR A 402 -16.47 3.39 -15.72
CA TYR A 402 -16.13 2.05 -15.23
C TYR A 402 -15.38 2.13 -13.90
N ALA A 403 -14.38 3.00 -13.77
CA ALA A 403 -13.64 3.18 -12.53
C ALA A 403 -14.56 3.61 -11.39
N LEU A 404 -15.49 4.56 -11.64
CA LEU A 404 -16.47 5.00 -10.64
C LEU A 404 -17.39 3.87 -10.18
N TRP A 405 -18.04 3.17 -11.12
CA TRP A 405 -18.95 2.07 -10.77
C TRP A 405 -18.21 0.92 -10.08
N TRP A 406 -16.97 0.65 -10.50
CA TRP A 406 -16.13 -0.32 -9.84
C TRP A 406 -15.80 0.08 -8.41
N ALA A 407 -15.39 1.34 -8.18
CA ALA A 407 -15.12 1.86 -6.84
C ALA A 407 -16.36 1.80 -5.92
N ILE A 408 -17.54 2.14 -6.44
CA ILE A 408 -18.81 2.01 -5.71
C ILE A 408 -19.09 0.55 -5.39
N ALA A 409 -18.97 -0.36 -6.37
CA ALA A 409 -19.23 -1.78 -6.18
C ALA A 409 -18.27 -2.42 -5.17
N THR A 410 -16.97 -2.08 -5.20
CA THR A 410 -16.01 -2.62 -4.25
C THR A 410 -16.21 -2.08 -2.85
N PHE A 411 -16.52 -0.78 -2.70
CA PHE A 411 -16.87 -0.20 -1.40
C PHE A 411 -18.15 -0.83 -0.85
N LEU A 412 -19.25 -0.82 -1.60
CA LEU A 412 -20.50 -1.41 -1.12
C LEU A 412 -20.36 -2.91 -0.87
N GLY A 413 -19.62 -3.65 -1.71
CA GLY A 413 -19.40 -5.09 -1.52
C GLY A 413 -18.56 -5.41 -0.29
N HIS A 414 -17.32 -4.90 -0.24
CA HIS A 414 -16.33 -5.30 0.78
C HIS A 414 -16.52 -4.58 2.12
N TRP A 415 -17.15 -3.40 2.12
CA TRP A 415 -17.38 -2.63 3.34
C TRP A 415 -18.81 -2.72 3.85
N VAL A 416 -19.82 -2.66 2.96
CA VAL A 416 -21.22 -2.52 3.41
C VAL A 416 -21.97 -3.83 3.42
N LEU A 417 -21.91 -4.62 2.36
CA LEU A 417 -22.75 -5.81 2.19
C LEU A 417 -22.17 -7.06 2.86
N TRP A 418 -20.85 -7.13 3.02
CA TRP A 418 -20.21 -8.30 3.58
C TRP A 418 -19.96 -8.19 5.10
N PRO A 419 -19.12 -7.28 5.63
CA PRO A 419 -18.80 -7.29 7.05
C PRO A 419 -19.91 -6.69 7.94
N LEU A 420 -20.63 -5.64 7.50
CA LEU A 420 -21.62 -4.98 8.37
C LEU A 420 -22.83 -5.87 8.71
N PRO A 421 -23.41 -6.67 7.80
CA PRO A 421 -24.48 -7.59 8.17
C PRO A 421 -24.00 -8.67 9.13
N MET A 422 -22.78 -9.17 8.95
CA MET A 422 -22.18 -10.15 9.88
C MET A 422 -21.93 -9.54 11.26
N TYR A 423 -21.47 -8.29 11.30
CA TYR A 423 -21.31 -7.48 12.52
C TYR A 423 -22.65 -7.27 13.22
N ALA A 424 -23.67 -6.82 12.48
CA ALA A 424 -24.99 -6.53 13.02
C ALA A 424 -25.72 -7.79 13.50
N ALA A 425 -25.55 -8.91 12.78
CA ALA A 425 -26.12 -10.21 13.13
C ALA A 425 -25.45 -10.85 14.35
N LYS A 426 -24.34 -10.27 14.87
CA LYS A 426 -23.57 -10.82 15.99
C LYS A 426 -23.15 -12.28 15.72
N TYR A 427 -22.74 -12.54 14.48
CA TYR A 427 -22.47 -13.90 14.01
C TYR A 427 -21.13 -14.40 14.54
N ILE A 428 -21.14 -15.59 15.16
CA ILE A 428 -19.95 -16.37 15.52
C ILE A 428 -19.82 -17.48 14.48
N PHE A 429 -18.63 -17.64 13.91
CA PHE A 429 -18.43 -18.54 12.78
C PHE A 429 -18.67 -19.99 13.23
N SER A 430 -19.54 -20.69 12.50
CA SER A 430 -19.60 -22.14 12.60
C SER A 430 -18.34 -22.75 11.98
N LYS A 431 -18.03 -23.99 12.36
CA LYS A 431 -16.92 -24.74 11.76
C LYS A 431 -17.02 -24.82 10.23
N GLU A 432 -18.21 -25.09 9.70
CA GLU A 432 -18.47 -25.16 8.26
C GLU A 432 -18.23 -23.80 7.59
N PHE A 433 -18.72 -22.71 8.19
CA PHE A 433 -18.50 -21.37 7.66
C PHE A 433 -17.02 -20.99 7.69
N PHE A 434 -16.31 -21.28 8.79
CA PHE A 434 -14.87 -21.04 8.88
C PHE A 434 -14.08 -21.83 7.83
N ILE A 435 -14.43 -23.10 7.60
CA ILE A 435 -13.80 -23.91 6.55
C ILE A 435 -14.03 -23.25 5.19
N ALA A 436 -15.27 -22.87 4.87
CA ALA A 436 -15.59 -22.18 3.63
C ALA A 436 -14.82 -20.85 3.49
N TRP A 437 -14.77 -20.05 4.56
CA TRP A 437 -14.05 -18.77 4.63
C TRP A 437 -12.57 -18.93 4.26
N VAL A 438 -11.89 -19.90 4.89
CA VAL A 438 -10.47 -20.18 4.62
C VAL A 438 -10.29 -20.73 3.21
N VAL A 439 -11.12 -21.67 2.76
CA VAL A 439 -11.04 -22.24 1.39
C VAL A 439 -11.19 -21.16 0.33
N VAL A 440 -12.18 -20.27 0.45
CA VAL A 440 -12.37 -19.16 -0.50
C VAL A 440 -11.17 -18.23 -0.50
N SER A 441 -10.64 -17.88 0.68
CA SER A 441 -9.44 -17.03 0.78
C SER A 441 -8.22 -17.66 0.11
N LEU A 442 -8.03 -18.98 0.23
CA LEU A 442 -6.94 -19.73 -0.42
C LEU A 442 -7.10 -19.71 -1.94
N ILE A 443 -8.30 -20.06 -2.45
CA ILE A 443 -8.57 -20.04 -3.89
C ILE A 443 -8.26 -18.66 -4.47
N TRP A 444 -8.65 -17.59 -3.77
CA TRP A 444 -8.38 -16.23 -4.20
C TRP A 444 -6.88 -15.90 -4.14
N LEU A 445 -6.15 -16.34 -3.11
CA LEU A 445 -4.70 -16.14 -3.04
C LEU A 445 -3.97 -16.82 -4.21
N TRP A 446 -4.35 -18.06 -4.55
CA TRP A 446 -3.81 -18.76 -5.72
C TRP A 446 -4.18 -18.07 -7.02
N TRP A 447 -5.42 -17.58 -7.15
CA TRP A 447 -5.84 -16.77 -8.29
C TRP A 447 -5.02 -15.48 -8.41
N THR A 448 -4.72 -14.82 -7.30
CA THR A 448 -3.83 -13.64 -7.26
C THR A 448 -2.43 -13.98 -7.77
N LEU A 449 -1.85 -15.13 -7.38
CA LEU A 449 -0.57 -15.59 -7.92
C LEU A 449 -0.63 -15.74 -9.45
N LEU A 450 -1.72 -16.29 -9.99
CA LEU A 450 -1.89 -16.44 -11.44
C LEU A 450 -2.04 -15.07 -12.13
N MET A 451 -2.88 -14.18 -11.59
CA MET A 451 -3.21 -12.89 -12.23
C MET A 451 -2.14 -11.81 -12.07
N VAL A 452 -1.42 -11.79 -10.96
CA VAL A 452 -0.35 -10.81 -10.73
C VAL A 452 1.00 -11.39 -11.13
N GLY A 453 1.21 -12.70 -10.95
CA GLY A 453 2.49 -13.35 -11.15
C GLY A 453 2.70 -14.05 -12.49
N ILE A 454 1.64 -14.48 -13.19
CA ILE A 454 1.78 -15.22 -14.46
C ILE A 454 1.18 -14.45 -15.62
N TYR A 455 -0.01 -13.84 -15.43
CA TYR A 455 -0.71 -13.13 -16.48
C TYR A 455 0.11 -12.01 -17.14
N PRO A 456 0.90 -11.18 -16.41
CA PRO A 456 1.73 -10.15 -17.06
C PRO A 456 2.78 -10.73 -18.03
N ILE A 457 3.37 -11.89 -17.70
CA ILE A 457 4.30 -12.59 -18.61
C ILE A 457 3.55 -13.07 -19.86
N TRP A 458 2.34 -13.59 -19.68
CA TRP A 458 1.52 -14.07 -20.78
C TRP A 458 1.06 -12.93 -21.69
N ASP A 459 0.59 -11.81 -21.14
CA ASP A 459 0.16 -10.64 -21.90
C ASP A 459 1.35 -10.01 -22.65
N GLY A 460 2.50 -9.88 -21.99
CA GLY A 460 3.75 -9.38 -22.56
C GLY A 460 4.48 -10.34 -23.51
N ARG A 461 4.00 -11.57 -23.73
CA ARG A 461 4.73 -12.64 -24.44
C ARG A 461 5.21 -12.26 -25.83
N ARG A 462 4.43 -11.44 -26.56
CA ARG A 462 4.80 -11.00 -27.92
C ARG A 462 5.99 -10.05 -27.87
N GLN A 463 5.98 -9.10 -26.93
CA GLN A 463 7.08 -8.15 -26.73
C GLN A 463 8.33 -8.87 -26.24
N ILE A 464 8.19 -9.80 -25.29
CA ILE A 464 9.28 -10.66 -24.81
C ILE A 464 9.90 -11.43 -25.98
N LYS A 465 9.07 -12.06 -26.83
CA LYS A 465 9.55 -12.78 -28.01
C LYS A 465 10.31 -11.86 -28.97
N THR A 466 9.80 -10.66 -29.25
CA THR A 466 10.48 -9.68 -30.10
C THR A 466 11.86 -9.30 -29.55
N VAL A 467 11.96 -9.05 -28.25
CA VAL A 467 13.25 -8.73 -27.60
C VAL A 467 14.22 -9.91 -27.68
N LEU A 468 13.76 -11.13 -27.37
CA LEU A 468 14.59 -12.33 -27.44
C LEU A 468 15.10 -12.61 -28.87
N THR A 469 14.25 -12.47 -29.88
CA THR A 469 14.66 -12.62 -31.28
C THR A 469 15.65 -11.53 -31.70
N GLY A 470 15.46 -10.28 -31.26
CA GLY A 470 16.41 -9.19 -31.49
C GLY A 470 17.78 -9.46 -30.87
N LEU A 471 17.82 -9.92 -29.62
CA LEU A 471 19.06 -10.30 -28.93
C LEU A 471 19.76 -11.50 -29.58
N TRP A 472 18.99 -12.48 -30.06
CA TRP A 472 19.52 -13.62 -30.78
C TRP A 472 20.20 -13.21 -32.09
N ASN A 473 19.57 -12.31 -32.85
CA ASN A 473 20.10 -11.79 -34.11
C ASN A 473 21.33 -10.87 -33.91
N LEU A 474 21.50 -10.28 -32.72
CA LEU A 474 22.69 -9.51 -32.36
C LEU A 474 23.89 -10.39 -31.98
N LYS A 475 23.65 -11.64 -31.54
CA LYS A 475 24.71 -12.64 -31.26
C LYS A 475 25.17 -13.41 -32.50
N SER A 476 24.44 -13.32 -33.61
CA SER A 476 24.78 -13.97 -34.88
C SER A 476 25.64 -13.10 -35.81
N PHE A 477 26.13 -11.96 -35.32
CA PHE A 477 27.21 -11.14 -35.88
C PHE A 477 28.37 -11.16 -34.89
#